data_AF-A0A060DG85-F1
#
_entry.id   AF-A0A060DG85-F1
#
_cell.length_a   1.000
_cell.length_b   1.000
_cell.length_c   1.000
_cell.angle_alpha   90.00
_cell.angle_beta   90.00
_cell.angle_gamma   90.00
#
_symmetry.space_group_name_H-M   'P 1'
#
loop_
_entity.id
_entity.type
_entity.pdbx_description
1 polymer ?
#
loop_
_entity_poly.entity_id
_entity_poly.type
_entity_poly.pdbx_seq_one_letter_code
_entity_poly.pdbx_strand_id
1 'polypeptide(L)'
;MKTLISLDDVESIKRELIGMLPDFKSSHRVEAMARGLGWGSNAALRAELAVGPQTRSPDSRVFSEYLKEHGFQAVKYGALEEAVVRCKFAGTRSAVEAVMAAEPGLSMNGFRTDDFRKSRQEREDEFRGLREEMPSADGVLQFVRACEFLAQVPRRATVNRTSISYDWKHVAERFHRERGEPDSYVSNGMFIAAALHLGFTVKRDGTGPNAFLNIAPADRPRRSRGGDMLAKSVGGPTRTAAWRNMMVAAINTGLDRGLFSLDAGDNRWGDGEGVYRFDFAGLPAIASVRGAGFGELGVSVAVRPTERAAEFVRTANAGFLAGDAFASGWLERKDGKWLQSPDKPMNAFRRDLLPVIARETVEPRGFAASGPFRL
;
A
#
# COMPACT_ATOMS: atom_id res chain seq x y z
N MET A 1 -9.68 2.17 -16.16
CA MET A 1 -9.03 2.89 -17.29
C MET A 1 -10.10 3.36 -18.25
N LYS A 2 -10.08 4.63 -18.66
CA LYS A 2 -10.87 5.11 -19.81
C LYS A 2 -10.06 4.95 -21.10
N THR A 3 -10.64 4.37 -22.13
CA THR A 3 -10.00 4.22 -23.46
C THR A 3 -11.00 4.57 -24.55
N LEU A 4 -10.49 5.09 -25.67
CA LEU A 4 -11.30 5.40 -26.84
C LEU A 4 -11.55 4.11 -27.62
N ILE A 5 -12.82 3.74 -27.73
CA ILE A 5 -13.29 2.55 -28.46
C ILE A 5 -13.93 2.99 -29.76
N SER A 6 -13.48 2.43 -30.88
CA SER A 6 -14.06 2.55 -32.22
C SER A 6 -14.72 1.23 -32.66
N LEU A 7 -15.42 1.24 -33.80
CA LEU A 7 -15.98 0.01 -34.39
C LEU A 7 -14.89 -1.03 -34.73
N ASP A 8 -13.73 -0.59 -35.22
CA ASP A 8 -12.61 -1.48 -35.55
C ASP A 8 -12.00 -2.12 -34.30
N ASP A 9 -11.95 -1.36 -33.20
CA ASP A 9 -11.53 -1.88 -31.90
C ASP A 9 -12.49 -2.97 -31.42
N VAL A 10 -13.80 -2.80 -31.61
CA VAL A 10 -14.82 -3.78 -31.22
C VAL A 10 -14.66 -5.10 -31.95
N GLU A 11 -14.42 -5.07 -33.27
CA GLU A 11 -14.17 -6.32 -34.02
C GLU A 11 -12.85 -6.99 -33.61
N SER A 12 -11.84 -6.20 -33.23
CA SER A 12 -10.57 -6.73 -32.74
C SER A 12 -10.70 -7.34 -31.34
N ILE A 13 -11.37 -6.67 -30.40
CA ILE A 13 -11.67 -7.18 -29.05
C ILE A 13 -12.51 -8.46 -29.15
N LYS A 14 -13.50 -8.51 -30.05
CA LYS A 14 -14.30 -9.71 -30.29
C LYS A 14 -13.44 -10.89 -30.75
N ARG A 15 -12.47 -10.68 -31.64
CA ARG A 15 -11.53 -11.73 -32.08
C ARG A 15 -10.69 -12.27 -30.92
N GLU A 16 -10.15 -11.38 -30.08
CA GLU A 16 -9.41 -11.78 -28.88
C GLU A 16 -10.28 -12.60 -27.92
N LEU A 17 -11.51 -12.13 -27.65
CA LEU A 17 -12.45 -12.85 -26.79
C LEU A 17 -12.87 -14.22 -27.34
N ILE A 18 -12.93 -14.39 -28.67
CA ILE A 18 -13.17 -15.70 -29.28
C ILE A 18 -12.03 -16.67 -28.96
N GLY A 19 -10.78 -16.23 -29.07
CA GLY A 19 -9.61 -17.05 -28.74
C GLY A 19 -9.51 -17.36 -27.24
N MET A 20 -9.87 -16.41 -26.39
CA MET A 20 -9.80 -16.57 -24.93
C MET A 20 -10.95 -17.38 -24.32
N LEU A 21 -12.13 -17.36 -24.94
CA LEU A 21 -13.36 -17.99 -24.44
C LEU A 21 -14.02 -18.82 -25.54
N PRO A 22 -13.33 -19.83 -26.13
CA PRO A 22 -13.79 -20.52 -27.33
C PRO A 22 -15.15 -21.21 -27.14
N ASP A 23 -15.40 -21.79 -25.96
CA ASP A 23 -16.60 -22.58 -25.65
C ASP A 23 -17.87 -21.73 -25.42
N PHE A 24 -17.72 -20.41 -25.41
CA PHE A 24 -18.83 -19.50 -25.16
C PHE A 24 -19.58 -19.23 -26.45
N LYS A 25 -20.91 -19.14 -26.41
CA LYS A 25 -21.67 -18.79 -27.62
C LYS A 25 -21.32 -17.37 -28.06
N SER A 26 -21.07 -17.18 -29.36
CA SER A 26 -20.69 -15.89 -29.94
C SER A 26 -21.64 -14.75 -29.57
N SER A 27 -22.95 -14.99 -29.60
CA SER A 27 -23.98 -14.00 -29.23
C SER A 27 -23.86 -13.52 -27.78
N HIS A 28 -23.54 -14.42 -26.84
CA HIS A 28 -23.37 -14.04 -25.43
C HIS A 28 -22.04 -13.32 -25.19
N ARG A 29 -20.95 -13.72 -25.88
CA ARG A 29 -19.68 -13.00 -25.78
C ARG A 29 -19.79 -11.54 -26.21
N VAL A 30 -20.46 -11.27 -27.34
CA VAL A 30 -20.58 -9.89 -27.85
C VAL A 30 -21.53 -9.04 -26.99
N GLU A 31 -22.58 -9.64 -26.44
CA GLU A 31 -23.50 -8.96 -25.53
C GLU A 31 -22.84 -8.66 -24.17
N ALA A 32 -22.10 -9.63 -23.63
CA ALA A 32 -21.28 -9.44 -22.43
C ALA A 32 -20.25 -8.34 -22.63
N MET A 33 -19.54 -8.35 -23.77
CA MET A 33 -18.55 -7.34 -24.14
C MET A 33 -19.20 -5.95 -24.19
N ALA A 34 -20.35 -5.80 -24.83
CA ALA A 34 -21.03 -4.51 -24.91
C ALA A 34 -21.39 -3.98 -23.52
N ARG A 35 -21.92 -4.85 -22.64
CA ARG A 35 -22.25 -4.52 -21.25
C ARG A 35 -21.03 -4.17 -20.42
N GLY A 36 -19.98 -4.97 -20.52
CA GLY A 36 -18.71 -4.70 -19.86
C GLY A 36 -18.04 -3.42 -20.34
N LEU A 37 -18.32 -2.94 -21.55
CA LEU A 37 -17.87 -1.63 -22.03
C LEU A 37 -18.84 -0.48 -21.68
N GLY A 38 -19.95 -0.77 -21.01
CA GLY A 38 -20.89 0.22 -20.49
C GLY A 38 -22.11 0.51 -21.38
N TRP A 39 -22.42 -0.35 -22.35
CA TRP A 39 -23.64 -0.28 -23.16
C TRP A 39 -24.69 -1.27 -22.71
N GLY A 40 -25.98 -0.93 -22.86
CA GLY A 40 -27.07 -1.85 -22.52
C GLY A 40 -27.15 -3.10 -23.41
N SER A 41 -26.64 -3.01 -24.64
CA SER A 41 -26.60 -4.11 -25.60
C SER A 41 -25.56 -3.92 -26.71
N ASN A 42 -25.22 -5.01 -27.42
CA ASN A 42 -24.35 -4.95 -28.60
C ASN A 42 -24.96 -4.11 -29.74
N ALA A 43 -26.29 -4.06 -29.87
CA ALA A 43 -26.96 -3.20 -30.84
C ALA A 43 -26.77 -1.71 -30.49
N ALA A 44 -26.93 -1.33 -29.21
CA ALA A 44 -26.72 0.04 -28.75
C ALA A 44 -25.25 0.47 -28.93
N LEU A 45 -24.31 -0.41 -28.58
CA LEU A 45 -22.88 -0.21 -28.82
C LEU A 45 -22.60 0.10 -30.28
N ARG A 46 -23.13 -0.70 -31.22
CA ARG A 46 -22.88 -0.51 -32.66
C ARG A 46 -23.49 0.77 -33.19
N ALA A 47 -24.71 1.09 -32.77
CA ALA A 47 -25.39 2.32 -33.19
C ALA A 47 -24.61 3.57 -32.74
N GLU A 48 -24.13 3.60 -31.50
CA GLU A 48 -23.39 4.75 -30.97
C GLU A 48 -22.00 4.88 -31.62
N LEU A 49 -21.27 3.75 -31.77
CA LEU A 49 -19.95 3.76 -32.39
C LEU A 49 -19.97 4.04 -33.90
N ALA A 50 -21.11 3.83 -34.57
CA ALA A 50 -21.30 4.25 -35.96
C ALA A 50 -21.34 5.79 -36.12
N VAL A 51 -21.71 6.52 -35.06
CA VAL A 51 -21.65 8.00 -35.03
C VAL A 51 -20.21 8.47 -34.79
N GLY A 52 -19.46 7.73 -33.97
CA GLY A 52 -18.04 7.96 -33.77
C GLY A 52 -17.47 7.25 -32.53
N PRO A 53 -16.14 7.25 -32.37
CA PRO A 53 -15.49 6.59 -31.24
C PRO A 53 -15.93 7.16 -29.88
N GLN A 54 -16.07 6.28 -28.88
CA GLN A 54 -16.55 6.63 -27.54
C GLN A 54 -15.52 6.30 -26.47
N THR A 55 -15.36 7.19 -25.49
CA THR A 55 -14.49 6.94 -24.34
C THR A 55 -15.22 6.08 -23.32
N ARG A 56 -14.72 4.87 -23.07
CA ARG A 56 -15.34 3.91 -22.13
C ARG A 56 -14.31 3.30 -21.19
N SER A 57 -14.80 2.85 -20.04
CA SER A 57 -14.01 2.06 -19.10
C SER A 57 -14.50 0.62 -19.11
N PRO A 58 -13.66 -0.35 -19.49
CA PRO A 58 -14.01 -1.76 -19.34
C PRO A 58 -14.29 -2.11 -17.88
N ASP A 59 -15.32 -2.92 -17.66
CA ASP A 59 -15.73 -3.45 -16.36
C ASP A 59 -15.89 -4.99 -16.49
N SER A 60 -14.86 -5.72 -16.07
CA SER A 60 -14.85 -7.19 -16.04
C SER A 60 -15.95 -7.80 -15.19
N ARG A 61 -16.41 -7.08 -14.16
CA ARG A 61 -17.45 -7.58 -13.27
C ARG A 61 -18.76 -7.62 -14.03
N VAL A 62 -19.14 -6.53 -14.70
CA VAL A 62 -20.36 -6.49 -15.54
C VAL A 62 -20.29 -7.51 -16.68
N PHE A 63 -19.12 -7.65 -17.32
CA PHE A 63 -18.88 -8.67 -18.35
C PHE A 63 -19.11 -10.10 -17.81
N SER A 64 -18.52 -10.40 -16.65
CA SER A 64 -18.56 -11.73 -16.07
C SER A 64 -19.92 -12.07 -15.47
N GLU A 65 -20.60 -11.11 -14.84
CA GLU A 65 -21.94 -11.25 -14.29
C GLU A 65 -22.94 -11.64 -15.38
N TYR A 66 -22.93 -10.94 -16.51
CA TYR A 66 -23.80 -11.28 -17.65
C TYR A 66 -23.57 -12.72 -18.14
N LEU A 67 -22.31 -13.15 -18.30
CA LEU A 67 -22.02 -14.51 -18.74
C LEU A 67 -22.46 -15.57 -17.71
N LYS A 68 -22.29 -15.31 -16.42
CA LYS A 68 -22.74 -16.20 -15.35
C LYS A 68 -24.26 -16.35 -15.32
N GLU A 69 -24.99 -15.25 -15.47
CA GLU A 69 -26.47 -15.25 -15.57
C GLU A 69 -26.98 -16.10 -16.73
N HIS A 70 -26.18 -16.26 -17.79
CA HIS A 70 -26.52 -17.06 -18.96
C HIS A 70 -25.89 -18.46 -18.93
N GLY A 71 -25.51 -18.95 -17.75
CA GLY A 71 -25.11 -20.33 -17.53
C GLY A 71 -23.63 -20.63 -17.72
N PHE A 72 -22.77 -19.62 -17.95
CA PHE A 72 -21.33 -19.82 -18.11
C PHE A 72 -20.59 -19.64 -16.77
N GLN A 73 -20.12 -20.74 -16.17
CA GLN A 73 -19.57 -20.74 -14.80
C GLN A 73 -18.04 -20.59 -14.70
N ALA A 74 -17.30 -20.68 -15.81
CA ALA A 74 -15.83 -20.61 -15.86
C ALA A 74 -15.29 -19.33 -16.52
N VAL A 75 -15.91 -18.17 -16.24
CA VAL A 75 -15.43 -16.90 -16.80
C VAL A 75 -14.13 -16.51 -16.13
N LYS A 76 -13.02 -16.47 -16.90
CA LYS A 76 -11.76 -15.91 -16.42
C LYS A 76 -11.95 -14.42 -16.11
N TYR A 77 -11.82 -14.05 -14.84
CA TYR A 77 -11.85 -12.65 -14.41
C TYR A 77 -10.74 -11.87 -15.12
N GLY A 78 -11.04 -10.66 -15.62
CA GLY A 78 -10.11 -9.84 -16.38
C GLY A 78 -10.05 -10.13 -17.89
N ALA A 79 -10.87 -11.06 -18.41
CA ALA A 79 -10.82 -11.42 -19.84
C ALA A 79 -11.13 -10.24 -20.78
N LEU A 80 -12.06 -9.37 -20.40
CA LEU A 80 -12.40 -8.19 -21.19
C LEU A 80 -11.25 -7.19 -21.22
N GLU A 81 -10.66 -6.86 -20.07
CA GLU A 81 -9.53 -5.96 -19.95
C GLU A 81 -8.32 -6.50 -20.71
N GLU A 82 -8.05 -7.80 -20.63
CA GLU A 82 -6.98 -8.44 -21.39
C GLU A 82 -7.21 -8.35 -22.90
N ALA A 83 -8.44 -8.57 -23.39
CA ALA A 83 -8.77 -8.39 -24.80
C ALA A 83 -8.62 -6.92 -25.25
N VAL A 84 -9.05 -5.97 -24.41
CA VAL A 84 -8.88 -4.54 -24.66
C VAL A 84 -7.40 -4.15 -24.67
N VAL A 85 -6.58 -4.70 -23.76
CA VAL A 85 -5.14 -4.46 -23.71
C VAL A 85 -4.43 -5.00 -24.95
N ARG A 86 -4.76 -6.23 -25.37
CA ARG A 86 -4.22 -6.83 -26.61
C ARG A 86 -4.56 -6.01 -27.85
N CYS A 87 -5.73 -5.38 -27.88
CA CYS A 87 -6.15 -4.56 -29.01
C CYS A 87 -5.57 -3.13 -28.96
N LYS A 88 -5.77 -2.40 -27.85
CA LYS A 88 -5.47 -0.96 -27.74
C LYS A 88 -4.05 -0.66 -27.28
N PHE A 89 -3.43 -1.59 -26.56
CA PHE A 89 -2.16 -1.37 -25.86
C PHE A 89 -1.11 -2.41 -26.27
N ALA A 90 -1.23 -3.01 -27.46
CA ALA A 90 -0.25 -3.96 -27.99
C ALA A 90 1.17 -3.40 -27.96
N GLY A 91 1.36 -2.16 -28.46
CA GLY A 91 2.66 -1.49 -28.44
C GLY A 91 3.17 -1.23 -27.01
N THR A 92 2.28 -0.88 -26.08
CA THR A 92 2.64 -0.70 -24.66
C THR A 92 3.03 -2.02 -24.01
N ARG A 93 2.32 -3.11 -24.30
CA ARG A 93 2.68 -4.45 -23.83
C ARG A 93 4.05 -4.86 -24.34
N SER A 94 4.32 -4.66 -25.64
CA SER A 94 5.65 -4.90 -26.21
C SER A 94 6.73 -4.03 -25.56
N ALA A 95 6.42 -2.80 -25.15
CA ALA A 95 7.35 -1.97 -24.39
C ALA A 95 7.65 -2.54 -23.00
N VAL A 96 6.64 -3.07 -22.30
CA VAL A 96 6.83 -3.78 -21.02
C VAL A 96 7.73 -5.00 -21.22
N GLU A 97 7.44 -5.82 -22.22
CA GLU A 97 8.21 -7.03 -22.55
C GLU A 97 9.66 -6.69 -22.92
N ALA A 98 9.88 -5.61 -23.67
CA ALA A 98 11.22 -5.12 -24.02
C ALA A 98 12.01 -4.70 -22.77
N VAL A 99 11.37 -4.00 -21.83
CA VAL A 99 12.01 -3.64 -20.55
C VAL A 99 12.28 -4.88 -19.72
N MET A 100 11.36 -5.84 -19.67
CA MET A 100 11.60 -7.11 -18.99
C MET A 100 12.81 -7.82 -19.57
N ALA A 101 12.94 -7.89 -20.90
CA ALA A 101 14.09 -8.50 -21.57
C ALA A 101 15.41 -7.78 -21.21
N ALA A 102 15.41 -6.44 -21.18
CA ALA A 102 16.57 -5.65 -20.83
C ALA A 102 16.93 -5.72 -19.33
N GLU A 103 15.94 -5.92 -18.45
CA GLU A 103 16.11 -5.98 -17.00
C GLU A 103 15.59 -7.32 -16.43
N PRO A 104 16.38 -8.40 -16.50
CA PRO A 104 15.99 -9.73 -16.02
C PRO A 104 15.68 -9.79 -14.51
N GLY A 105 16.20 -8.83 -13.75
CA GLY A 105 16.00 -8.74 -12.31
C GLY A 105 14.79 -7.90 -11.88
N LEU A 106 13.98 -7.39 -12.81
CA LEU A 106 12.78 -6.60 -12.52
C LEU A 106 11.52 -7.48 -12.48
N SER A 107 10.63 -7.25 -11.50
CA SER A 107 9.29 -7.84 -11.41
C SER A 107 8.27 -6.79 -10.99
N MET A 108 6.99 -7.13 -10.83
CA MET A 108 5.95 -6.21 -10.33
C MET A 108 6.31 -5.51 -9.01
N ASN A 109 7.09 -6.14 -8.13
CA ASN A 109 7.49 -5.53 -6.85
C ASN A 109 8.73 -4.61 -6.96
N GLY A 110 9.36 -4.55 -8.13
CA GLY A 110 10.63 -3.85 -8.34
C GLY A 110 11.77 -4.82 -8.60
N PHE A 111 12.99 -4.44 -8.22
CA PHE A 111 14.14 -5.30 -8.41
C PHE A 111 14.14 -6.49 -7.45
N ARG A 112 14.73 -7.61 -7.88
CA ARG A 112 14.88 -8.82 -7.06
C ARG A 112 15.62 -8.50 -5.75
N THR A 113 15.12 -9.06 -4.65
CA THR A 113 15.64 -8.89 -3.29
C THR A 113 16.06 -10.21 -2.67
N ASP A 114 17.04 -10.16 -1.78
CA ASP A 114 17.42 -11.29 -0.94
C ASP A 114 16.64 -11.25 0.39
N ASP A 115 15.53 -11.99 0.46
CA ASP A 115 14.84 -12.25 1.74
C ASP A 115 15.39 -13.51 2.39
N PHE A 116 16.23 -13.34 3.42
CA PHE A 116 16.87 -14.44 4.14
C PHE A 116 15.87 -15.32 4.94
N ARG A 117 14.60 -14.90 5.05
CA ARG A 117 13.54 -15.71 5.68
C ARG A 117 12.95 -16.77 4.74
N LYS A 118 13.22 -16.64 3.44
CA LYS A 118 12.68 -17.53 2.40
C LYS A 118 13.78 -18.40 1.82
N SER A 119 13.46 -19.66 1.54
CA SER A 119 14.32 -20.55 0.78
C SER A 119 14.61 -19.95 -0.61
N ARG A 120 15.67 -20.42 -1.26
CA ARG A 120 16.01 -19.99 -2.61
C ARG A 120 14.86 -20.29 -3.60
N GLN A 121 14.24 -21.46 -3.47
CA GLN A 121 13.14 -21.89 -4.32
C GLN A 121 11.92 -20.97 -4.17
N GLU A 122 11.50 -20.67 -2.94
CA GLU A 122 10.39 -19.75 -2.67
C GLU A 122 10.63 -18.35 -3.26
N ARG A 123 11.85 -17.83 -3.15
CA ARG A 123 12.22 -16.54 -3.75
C ARG A 123 12.19 -16.56 -5.27
N GLU A 124 12.61 -17.67 -5.88
CA GLU A 124 12.57 -17.85 -7.34
C GLU A 124 11.14 -17.96 -7.84
N ASP A 125 10.28 -18.70 -7.14
CA ASP A 125 8.87 -18.86 -7.49
C ASP A 125 8.08 -17.56 -7.33
N GLU A 126 8.25 -16.85 -6.22
CA GLU A 126 7.63 -15.54 -6.00
C GLU A 126 8.09 -14.52 -7.05
N PHE A 127 9.39 -14.46 -7.32
CA PHE A 127 9.91 -13.56 -8.35
C PHE A 127 9.33 -13.89 -9.72
N ARG A 128 9.25 -15.17 -10.09
CA ARG A 128 8.69 -15.63 -11.35
C ARG A 128 7.22 -15.24 -11.48
N GLY A 129 6.40 -15.51 -10.46
CA GLY A 129 4.98 -15.13 -10.46
C GLY A 129 4.81 -13.61 -10.63
N LEU A 130 5.51 -12.82 -9.82
CA LEU A 130 5.49 -11.35 -9.92
C LEU A 130 6.01 -10.83 -11.26
N ARG A 131 6.86 -11.58 -11.96
CA ARG A 131 7.38 -11.18 -13.26
C ARG A 131 6.42 -11.55 -14.40
N GLU A 132 5.74 -12.69 -14.29
CA GLU A 132 4.67 -13.12 -15.21
C GLU A 132 3.46 -12.19 -15.17
N GLU A 133 3.24 -11.48 -14.06
CA GLU A 133 2.19 -10.47 -13.93
C GLU A 133 2.48 -9.16 -14.69
N MET A 134 3.74 -8.82 -14.98
CA MET A 134 4.09 -7.55 -15.62
C MET A 134 3.39 -7.31 -16.99
N PRO A 135 3.37 -8.28 -17.92
CA PRO A 135 2.69 -8.11 -19.22
C PRO A 135 1.19 -8.43 -19.16
N SER A 136 0.62 -8.69 -17.97
CA SER A 136 -0.83 -8.85 -17.82
C SER A 136 -1.56 -7.55 -18.12
N ALA A 137 -2.87 -7.61 -18.38
CA ALA A 137 -3.70 -6.42 -18.53
C ALA A 137 -3.46 -5.40 -17.41
N ASP A 138 -3.54 -5.83 -16.14
CA ASP A 138 -3.36 -4.93 -15.00
C ASP A 138 -1.94 -4.33 -14.96
N GLY A 139 -0.91 -5.15 -15.17
CA GLY A 139 0.48 -4.68 -15.25
C GLY A 139 0.68 -3.62 -16.34
N VAL A 140 0.15 -3.84 -17.54
CA VAL A 140 0.19 -2.88 -18.66
C VAL A 140 -0.55 -1.59 -18.30
N LEU A 141 -1.69 -1.66 -17.61
CA LEU A 141 -2.41 -0.45 -17.19
C LEU A 141 -1.65 0.35 -16.14
N GLN A 142 -1.01 -0.32 -15.18
CA GLN A 142 -0.12 0.33 -14.22
C GLN A 142 1.08 1.00 -14.92
N PHE A 143 1.61 0.39 -15.99
CA PHE A 143 2.66 0.98 -16.82
C PHE A 143 2.19 2.26 -17.51
N VAL A 144 1.00 2.24 -18.13
CA VAL A 144 0.42 3.42 -18.80
C VAL A 144 0.30 4.58 -17.82
N ARG A 145 -0.27 4.34 -16.63
CA ARG A 145 -0.37 5.35 -15.57
C ARG A 145 0.99 5.91 -15.18
N ALA A 146 1.97 5.03 -14.95
CA ALA A 146 3.32 5.46 -14.65
C ALA A 146 3.93 6.32 -15.78
N CYS A 147 3.74 5.94 -17.04
CA CYS A 147 4.19 6.72 -18.21
C CYS A 147 3.52 8.08 -18.30
N GLU A 148 2.20 8.16 -18.09
CA GLU A 148 1.45 9.42 -18.10
C GLU A 148 1.96 10.38 -17.04
N PHE A 149 2.20 9.91 -15.82
CA PHE A 149 2.82 10.72 -14.77
C PHE A 149 4.27 11.12 -15.14
N LEU A 150 5.08 10.17 -15.60
CA LEU A 150 6.50 10.40 -15.91
C LEU A 150 6.71 11.34 -17.11
N ALA A 151 5.74 11.43 -18.02
CA ALA A 151 5.75 12.40 -19.11
C ALA A 151 5.63 13.85 -18.62
N GLN A 152 5.05 14.06 -17.43
CA GLN A 152 4.83 15.40 -16.85
C GLN A 152 5.96 15.86 -15.93
N VAL A 153 6.88 14.97 -15.54
CA VAL A 153 7.95 15.32 -14.60
C VAL A 153 9.24 15.68 -15.33
N PRO A 154 9.91 16.79 -14.94
CA PRO A 154 11.19 17.14 -15.54
C PRO A 154 12.28 16.13 -15.17
N ARG A 155 13.33 16.06 -15.99
CA ARG A 155 14.53 15.22 -15.76
C ARG A 155 15.70 16.05 -15.25
N ARG A 156 16.59 15.43 -14.48
CA ARG A 156 17.90 15.95 -14.10
C ARG A 156 18.99 15.22 -14.86
N ALA A 157 20.15 15.86 -15.00
CA ALA A 157 21.34 15.21 -15.52
C ALA A 157 21.85 14.08 -14.61
N THR A 158 21.60 14.16 -13.30
CA THR A 158 22.07 13.19 -12.31
C THR A 158 20.92 12.54 -11.55
N VAL A 159 21.16 11.30 -11.10
CA VAL A 159 20.22 10.53 -10.30
C VAL A 159 19.94 11.21 -8.97
N ASN A 160 18.66 11.38 -8.65
CA ASN A 160 18.22 11.98 -7.40
C ASN A 160 18.22 10.92 -6.28
N ARG A 161 19.08 11.08 -5.28
CA ARG A 161 19.19 10.15 -4.14
C ARG A 161 18.29 10.49 -2.94
N THR A 162 17.46 11.53 -3.06
CA THR A 162 16.58 11.99 -1.95
C THR A 162 15.22 11.29 -1.93
N SER A 163 14.88 10.54 -2.98
CA SER A 163 13.63 9.78 -3.07
C SER A 163 13.85 8.57 -3.96
N ILE A 164 13.23 7.46 -3.59
CA ILE A 164 13.30 6.19 -4.30
C ILE A 164 12.05 5.96 -5.15
N SER A 165 12.08 4.95 -6.01
CA SER A 165 10.98 4.54 -6.88
C SER A 165 9.67 4.35 -6.12
N TYR A 166 9.75 3.78 -4.91
CA TYR A 166 8.59 3.60 -4.03
C TYR A 166 7.95 4.93 -3.61
N ASP A 167 8.75 5.96 -3.32
CA ASP A 167 8.20 7.28 -3.02
C ASP A 167 7.49 7.87 -4.25
N TRP A 168 8.12 7.73 -5.42
CA TRP A 168 7.59 8.30 -6.66
C TRP A 168 6.36 7.58 -7.19
N LYS A 169 6.25 6.25 -7.00
CA LYS A 169 5.04 5.52 -7.38
C LYS A 169 3.82 6.07 -6.63
N HIS A 170 3.95 6.41 -5.35
CA HIS A 170 2.85 7.00 -4.58
C HIS A 170 2.51 8.43 -5.03
N VAL A 171 3.50 9.17 -5.55
CA VAL A 171 3.22 10.47 -6.19
C VAL A 171 2.44 10.26 -7.48
N ALA A 172 2.78 9.25 -8.29
CA ALA A 172 2.02 8.89 -9.49
C ALA A 172 0.59 8.44 -9.14
N GLU A 173 0.42 7.58 -8.12
CA GLU A 173 -0.91 7.16 -7.65
C GLU A 173 -1.76 8.38 -7.23
N ARG A 174 -1.16 9.33 -6.49
CA ARG A 174 -1.86 10.56 -6.12
C ARG A 174 -2.22 11.42 -7.34
N PHE A 175 -1.33 11.54 -8.32
CA PHE A 175 -1.58 12.28 -9.56
C PHE A 175 -2.86 11.78 -10.28
N HIS A 176 -3.06 10.47 -10.37
CA HIS A 176 -4.29 9.91 -10.97
C HIS A 176 -5.51 10.07 -10.06
N ARG A 177 -5.35 9.89 -8.74
CA ARG A 177 -6.44 10.05 -7.77
C ARG A 177 -7.01 11.48 -7.78
N GLU A 178 -6.15 12.49 -7.84
CA GLU A 178 -6.56 13.91 -7.89
C GLU A 178 -7.31 14.26 -9.20
N ARG A 179 -7.12 13.48 -10.26
CA ARG A 179 -7.86 13.59 -11.54
C ARG A 179 -9.19 12.82 -11.52
N GLY A 180 -9.56 12.23 -10.39
CA GLY A 180 -10.79 11.46 -10.23
C GLY A 180 -10.75 10.11 -10.94
N GLU A 181 -9.57 9.54 -11.18
CA GLU A 181 -9.45 8.21 -11.77
C GLU A 181 -9.84 7.12 -10.76
N PRO A 182 -10.74 6.18 -11.13
CA PRO A 182 -11.26 5.17 -10.22
C PRO A 182 -10.20 4.14 -9.79
N ASP A 183 -9.22 3.86 -10.65
CA ASP A 183 -8.05 3.06 -10.33
C ASP A 183 -6.80 3.92 -10.54
N SER A 184 -6.09 4.16 -9.44
CA SER A 184 -4.87 4.96 -9.39
C SER A 184 -3.64 4.13 -9.05
N TYR A 185 -3.77 2.83 -8.83
CA TYR A 185 -2.68 2.03 -8.29
C TYR A 185 -1.54 1.85 -9.30
N VAL A 186 -0.30 1.92 -8.80
CA VAL A 186 0.91 1.68 -9.59
C VAL A 186 1.88 0.84 -8.73
N SER A 187 2.21 -0.35 -9.20
CA SER A 187 3.24 -1.17 -8.56
C SER A 187 4.63 -0.55 -8.75
N ASN A 188 5.54 -0.84 -7.81
CA ASN A 188 6.89 -0.29 -7.85
C ASN A 188 7.65 -0.75 -9.10
N GLY A 189 7.45 -2.01 -9.51
CA GLY A 189 8.00 -2.59 -10.72
C GLY A 189 7.57 -1.88 -11.99
N MET A 190 6.26 -1.67 -12.17
CA MET A 190 5.76 -0.99 -13.36
C MET A 190 6.16 0.49 -13.41
N PHE A 191 6.31 1.14 -12.25
CA PHE A 191 6.87 2.49 -12.18
C PHE A 191 8.34 2.53 -12.68
N ILE A 192 9.18 1.61 -12.19
CA ILE A 192 10.57 1.48 -12.65
C ILE A 192 10.61 1.16 -14.15
N ALA A 193 9.76 0.23 -14.60
CA ALA A 193 9.71 -0.18 -16.00
C ALA A 193 9.34 0.99 -16.93
N ALA A 194 8.33 1.78 -16.57
CA ALA A 194 7.92 2.97 -17.30
C ALA A 194 9.04 4.02 -17.37
N ALA A 195 9.78 4.19 -16.26
CA ALA A 195 10.90 5.11 -16.24
C ALA A 195 12.03 4.67 -17.18
N LEU A 196 12.38 3.39 -17.18
CA LEU A 196 13.35 2.82 -18.12
C LEU A 196 12.89 2.99 -19.56
N HIS A 197 11.64 2.67 -19.86
CA HIS A 197 11.05 2.81 -21.20
C HIS A 197 11.13 4.26 -21.71
N LEU A 198 10.83 5.24 -20.85
CA LEU A 198 10.91 6.65 -21.22
C LEU A 198 12.34 7.20 -21.24
N GLY A 199 13.36 6.41 -20.87
CA GLY A 199 14.76 6.81 -20.89
C GLY A 199 15.19 7.64 -19.68
N PHE A 200 14.57 7.45 -18.52
CA PHE A 200 15.12 7.95 -17.25
C PHE A 200 16.33 7.12 -16.84
N THR A 201 17.29 7.75 -16.18
CA THR A 201 18.39 7.05 -15.53
C THR A 201 17.89 6.40 -14.24
N VAL A 202 17.94 5.08 -14.19
CA VAL A 202 17.54 4.27 -13.02
C VAL A 202 18.79 3.63 -12.40
N LYS A 203 18.96 3.76 -11.09
CA LYS A 203 20.02 3.09 -10.33
C LYS A 203 19.44 2.39 -9.12
N ARG A 204 19.71 1.10 -8.96
CA ARG A 204 19.24 0.32 -7.81
C ARG A 204 19.66 0.95 -6.47
N ASP A 205 18.78 0.83 -5.49
CA ASP A 205 19.02 1.21 -4.10
C ASP A 205 19.47 0.00 -3.29
N GLY A 206 20.76 -0.33 -3.40
CA GLY A 206 21.36 -1.48 -2.72
C GLY A 206 20.78 -2.82 -3.17
N THR A 207 20.46 -3.68 -2.21
CA THR A 207 19.88 -5.02 -2.41
C THR A 207 18.35 -5.03 -2.30
N GLY A 208 17.73 -3.87 -2.07
CA GLY A 208 16.29 -3.70 -1.97
C GLY A 208 15.59 -3.65 -3.33
N PRO A 209 14.25 -3.65 -3.36
CA PRO A 209 13.49 -3.67 -4.60
C PRO A 209 13.43 -2.31 -5.30
N ASN A 210 14.03 -1.30 -4.67
CA ASN A 210 13.85 0.10 -5.01
C ASN A 210 14.96 0.61 -5.92
N ALA A 211 14.70 1.74 -6.57
CA ALA A 211 15.68 2.42 -7.38
C ALA A 211 15.62 3.93 -7.21
N PHE A 212 16.76 4.59 -7.34
CA PHE A 212 16.84 6.03 -7.54
C PHE A 212 16.66 6.37 -9.02
N LEU A 213 15.97 7.49 -9.29
CA LEU A 213 15.72 7.98 -10.64
C LEU A 213 16.23 9.41 -10.81
N ASN A 214 16.60 9.80 -12.02
CA ASN A 214 16.94 11.20 -12.34
C ASN A 214 15.70 12.09 -12.54
N ILE A 215 14.62 11.85 -11.80
CA ILE A 215 13.45 12.73 -11.78
C ILE A 215 13.84 14.04 -11.09
N ALA A 216 13.64 15.16 -11.78
CA ALA A 216 13.73 16.45 -11.15
C ALA A 216 12.62 16.55 -10.11
N PRO A 217 12.91 17.03 -8.91
CA PRO A 217 11.84 17.59 -8.13
C PRO A 217 11.27 18.71 -9.00
N ALA A 218 10.10 18.48 -9.61
CA ALA A 218 9.19 19.57 -9.88
C ALA A 218 9.02 20.36 -8.56
N ASP A 219 8.41 21.54 -8.60
CA ASP A 219 7.79 22.08 -7.40
C ASP A 219 6.75 21.05 -6.91
N ARG A 220 7.22 20.00 -6.22
CA ARG A 220 6.46 19.30 -5.22
C ARG A 220 5.85 20.46 -4.44
N PRO A 221 4.53 20.56 -4.25
CA PRO A 221 4.01 21.35 -3.13
C PRO A 221 4.88 20.95 -1.97
N ARG A 222 5.77 21.89 -1.60
CA ARG A 222 7.09 21.67 -1.02
C ARG A 222 6.92 20.51 -0.10
N ARG A 223 7.27 19.26 -0.53
CA ARG A 223 6.83 17.97 0.08
C ARG A 223 6.49 18.35 1.47
N SER A 224 5.22 18.46 1.95
CA SER A 224 4.96 19.07 3.27
C SER A 224 6.06 18.55 4.14
N ARG A 225 7.08 19.39 4.44
CA ARG A 225 8.41 18.79 4.64
C ARG A 225 8.14 17.79 5.77
N GLY A 226 8.82 16.65 5.72
CA GLY A 226 9.27 16.06 6.97
C GLY A 226 10.00 17.08 7.87
N GLY A 227 10.00 18.39 7.56
CA GLY A 227 9.84 19.50 8.47
C GLY A 227 8.95 19.21 9.67
N ASP A 228 8.01 18.26 9.65
CA ASP A 228 7.41 17.70 10.86
C ASP A 228 7.52 16.17 11.05
N MET A 229 8.50 15.48 10.49
CA MET A 229 8.74 14.06 10.78
C MET A 229 10.19 13.83 11.10
N LEU A 230 10.46 13.44 12.34
CA LEU A 230 11.78 12.92 12.70
C LEU A 230 11.86 11.46 12.23
N ALA A 231 13.01 11.05 11.67
CA ALA A 231 13.25 9.72 11.08
C ALA A 231 12.78 8.54 11.97
N LYS A 232 12.17 7.51 11.38
CA LYS A 232 11.89 6.24 12.09
C LYS A 232 13.22 5.69 12.65
N SER A 233 13.20 5.26 13.91
CA SER A 233 14.27 4.55 14.66
C SER A 233 15.62 5.25 14.94
N VAL A 234 15.68 6.58 15.00
CA VAL A 234 16.84 7.27 15.60
C VAL A 234 16.53 7.52 17.08
N GLY A 235 17.16 6.76 17.98
CA GLY A 235 17.08 6.99 19.43
C GLY A 235 17.57 8.39 19.82
N GLY A 236 17.10 8.90 20.95
CA GLY A 236 17.49 10.20 21.51
C GLY A 236 16.65 10.57 22.75
N PRO A 237 17.19 11.33 23.72
CA PRO A 237 16.54 11.52 25.03
C PRO A 237 15.09 12.01 24.97
N THR A 238 14.79 12.97 24.08
CA THR A 238 13.44 13.52 23.91
C THR A 238 12.44 12.49 23.37
N ARG A 239 12.88 11.61 22.46
CA ARG A 239 12.02 10.54 21.92
C ARG A 239 11.76 9.46 22.95
N THR A 240 12.78 9.11 23.73
CA THR A 240 12.64 8.16 24.84
C THR A 240 11.68 8.71 25.88
N ALA A 241 11.77 10.00 26.22
CA ALA A 241 10.82 10.66 27.12
C ALA A 241 9.39 10.64 26.56
N ALA A 242 9.19 11.04 25.31
CA ALA A 242 7.85 11.04 24.70
C ALA A 242 7.24 9.63 24.61
N TRP A 243 8.04 8.63 24.22
CA TRP A 243 7.64 7.24 24.21
C TRP A 243 7.23 6.78 25.61
N ARG A 244 8.08 7.01 26.62
CA ARG A 244 7.81 6.66 28.03
C ARG A 244 6.48 7.27 28.48
N ASN A 245 6.28 8.56 28.25
CA ASN A 245 5.08 9.27 28.70
C ASN A 245 3.80 8.70 28.10
N MET A 246 3.79 8.42 26.79
CA MET A 246 2.64 7.78 26.12
C MET A 246 2.37 6.37 26.66
N MET A 247 3.42 5.57 26.83
CA MET A 247 3.29 4.20 27.34
C MET A 247 2.75 4.18 28.77
N VAL A 248 3.31 5.01 29.65
CA VAL A 248 2.86 5.12 31.04
C VAL A 248 1.42 5.61 31.12
N ALA A 249 1.03 6.60 30.32
CA ALA A 249 -0.34 7.12 30.34
C ALA A 249 -1.36 6.09 29.87
N ALA A 250 -1.04 5.33 28.81
CA ALA A 250 -1.90 4.24 28.36
C ALA A 250 -2.01 3.15 29.43
N ILE A 251 -0.88 2.70 30.00
CA ILE A 251 -0.87 1.66 31.03
C ILE A 251 -1.71 2.11 32.24
N ASN A 252 -1.48 3.32 32.75
CA ASN A 252 -2.27 3.89 33.86
C ASN A 252 -3.76 3.89 33.53
N THR A 253 -4.14 4.33 32.33
CA THR A 253 -5.54 4.36 31.91
C THR A 253 -6.14 2.95 31.84
N GLY A 254 -5.37 1.97 31.36
CA GLY A 254 -5.79 0.57 31.32
C GLY A 254 -6.01 -0.01 32.72
N LEU A 255 -5.14 0.33 33.68
CA LEU A 255 -5.29 -0.03 35.10
C LEU A 255 -6.53 0.63 35.71
N ASP A 256 -6.71 1.93 35.49
CA ASP A 256 -7.85 2.70 36.02
C ASP A 256 -9.20 2.16 35.52
N ARG A 257 -9.24 1.68 34.27
CA ARG A 257 -10.41 1.05 33.67
C ARG A 257 -10.59 -0.41 34.07
N GLY A 258 -9.64 -0.96 34.83
CA GLY A 258 -9.65 -2.36 35.22
C GLY A 258 -9.55 -3.31 34.02
N LEU A 259 -8.92 -2.91 32.91
CA LEU A 259 -8.72 -3.78 31.74
C LEU A 259 -7.67 -4.86 32.01
N PHE A 260 -6.74 -4.62 32.92
CA PHE A 260 -5.77 -5.57 33.44
C PHE A 260 -5.33 -5.13 34.83
N SER A 261 -4.62 -6.00 35.54
CA SER A 261 -3.78 -5.58 36.66
C SER A 261 -2.29 -5.77 36.36
N LEU A 262 -1.47 -5.34 37.31
CA LEU A 262 -0.02 -5.56 37.25
C LEU A 262 0.38 -7.01 37.56
N ASP A 263 -0.56 -7.88 37.93
CA ASP A 263 -0.26 -9.30 38.13
C ASP A 263 -0.26 -10.04 36.79
N ALA A 264 0.71 -10.95 36.65
CA ALA A 264 0.91 -11.68 35.41
C ALA A 264 -0.34 -12.49 35.03
N GLY A 265 -0.83 -12.29 33.80
CA GLY A 265 -1.98 -13.02 33.25
C GLY A 265 -3.36 -12.46 33.63
N ASP A 266 -3.45 -11.48 34.53
CA ASP A 266 -4.73 -10.81 34.84
C ASP A 266 -5.07 -9.81 33.73
N ASN A 267 -5.75 -10.33 32.71
CA ASN A 267 -6.23 -9.62 31.53
C ASN A 267 -7.77 -9.72 31.53
N ARG A 268 -8.47 -8.58 31.43
CA ARG A 268 -9.93 -8.47 31.63
C ARG A 268 -10.66 -7.93 30.41
N TRP A 269 -10.04 -8.03 29.23
CA TRP A 269 -10.73 -7.91 27.94
C TRP A 269 -11.14 -9.29 27.44
N GLY A 270 -12.12 -9.35 26.54
CA GLY A 270 -12.53 -10.60 25.88
C GLY A 270 -11.48 -11.14 24.91
N ASP A 271 -11.90 -11.91 23.91
CA ASP A 271 -10.96 -12.51 22.96
C ASP A 271 -10.13 -11.46 22.19
N GLY A 272 -8.81 -11.71 22.11
CA GLY A 272 -7.87 -10.88 21.36
C GLY A 272 -7.21 -9.78 22.19
N GLU A 273 -7.55 -8.52 21.90
CA GLU A 273 -6.88 -7.32 22.43
C GLU A 273 -7.88 -6.29 22.94
N GLY A 274 -7.56 -5.65 24.07
CA GLY A 274 -8.34 -4.56 24.63
C GLY A 274 -8.00 -3.24 23.95
N VAL A 275 -8.96 -2.62 23.26
CA VAL A 275 -8.78 -1.31 22.60
C VAL A 275 -9.63 -0.26 23.29
N TYR A 276 -9.02 0.88 23.63
CA TYR A 276 -9.71 1.96 24.34
C TYR A 276 -9.17 3.34 23.96
N ARG A 277 -10.07 4.33 23.98
CA ARG A 277 -9.75 5.75 23.77
C ARG A 277 -9.64 6.49 25.08
N PHE A 278 -8.72 7.45 25.17
CA PHE A 278 -8.47 8.25 26.36
C PHE A 278 -7.95 9.64 26.01
N ASP A 279 -7.88 10.53 27.01
CA ASP A 279 -7.27 11.84 26.87
C ASP A 279 -5.81 11.79 27.32
N PHE A 280 -4.89 12.25 26.47
CA PHE A 280 -3.48 12.42 26.79
C PHE A 280 -3.15 13.91 26.76
N ALA A 281 -3.12 14.55 27.94
CA ALA A 281 -2.79 15.97 28.08
C ALA A 281 -3.64 16.89 27.16
N GLY A 282 -4.95 16.65 27.09
CA GLY A 282 -5.88 17.40 26.24
C GLY A 282 -5.87 16.97 24.77
N LEU A 283 -5.12 15.92 24.41
CA LEU A 283 -5.08 15.36 23.06
C LEU A 283 -5.84 14.03 23.02
N PRO A 284 -6.68 13.79 21.99
CA PRO A 284 -7.34 12.51 21.82
C PRO A 284 -6.31 11.40 21.58
N ALA A 285 -6.45 10.29 22.29
CA ALA A 285 -5.56 9.15 22.20
C ALA A 285 -6.33 7.83 22.14
N ILE A 286 -5.68 6.79 21.62
CA ILE A 286 -6.17 5.42 21.55
C ILE A 286 -5.05 4.46 21.88
N ALA A 287 -5.35 3.39 22.61
CA ALA A 287 -4.41 2.33 22.93
C ALA A 287 -4.98 0.95 22.63
N SER A 288 -4.09 0.00 22.32
CA SER A 288 -4.35 -1.44 22.34
C SER A 288 -3.47 -2.12 23.37
N VAL A 289 -4.03 -3.07 24.09
CA VAL A 289 -3.32 -3.95 25.03
C VAL A 289 -3.59 -5.41 24.71
N ARG A 290 -2.55 -6.24 24.81
CA ARG A 290 -2.65 -7.68 24.53
C ARG A 290 -1.73 -8.50 25.43
N GLY A 291 -2.10 -9.74 25.69
CA GLY A 291 -1.19 -10.70 26.31
C GLY A 291 -0.06 -11.02 25.33
N ALA A 292 1.19 -10.82 25.75
CA ALA A 292 2.36 -11.07 24.90
C ALA A 292 3.02 -12.44 25.14
N GLY A 293 2.43 -13.28 26.01
CA GLY A 293 3.07 -14.50 26.53
C GLY A 293 4.01 -14.18 27.70
N PHE A 294 4.51 -15.22 28.39
CA PHE A 294 5.49 -15.11 29.49
C PHE A 294 5.12 -14.21 30.69
N GLY A 295 3.86 -13.77 30.80
CA GLY A 295 3.39 -12.83 31.84
C GLY A 295 3.41 -11.37 31.40
N GLU A 296 3.94 -11.07 30.23
CA GLU A 296 4.08 -9.71 29.70
C GLU A 296 2.78 -9.16 29.10
N LEU A 297 2.70 -7.83 29.08
CA LEU A 297 1.64 -7.08 28.42
C LEU A 297 2.22 -6.27 27.26
N GLY A 298 1.77 -6.56 26.04
CA GLY A 298 2.07 -5.75 24.87
C GLY A 298 1.15 -4.54 24.84
N VAL A 299 1.72 -3.34 24.67
CA VAL A 299 0.98 -2.08 24.66
C VAL A 299 1.35 -1.28 23.41
N SER A 300 0.34 -0.70 22.76
CA SER A 300 0.51 0.22 21.63
C SER A 300 -0.41 1.40 21.81
N VAL A 301 0.08 2.60 21.49
CA VAL A 301 -0.59 3.88 21.79
C VAL A 301 -0.47 4.80 20.61
N ALA A 302 -1.55 5.50 20.25
CA ALA A 302 -1.53 6.58 19.28
C ALA A 302 -2.21 7.85 19.83
N VAL A 303 -1.64 9.02 19.53
CA VAL A 303 -2.18 10.35 19.88
C VAL A 303 -2.53 11.08 18.58
N ARG A 304 -3.64 11.85 18.61
CA ARG A 304 -4.38 12.34 17.43
C ARG A 304 -4.63 11.18 16.44
N PRO A 305 -5.51 10.23 16.83
CA PRO A 305 -5.75 9.03 16.04
C PRO A 305 -6.32 9.36 14.65
N THR A 306 -5.91 8.58 13.66
CA THR A 306 -6.53 8.58 12.32
C THR A 306 -7.94 7.97 12.38
N GLU A 307 -8.73 8.12 11.31
CA GLU A 307 -10.05 7.47 11.21
C GLU A 307 -9.97 5.94 11.37
N ARG A 308 -8.88 5.33 10.86
CA ARG A 308 -8.61 3.88 10.93
C ARG A 308 -7.76 3.47 12.14
N ALA A 309 -7.56 4.36 13.11
CA ALA A 309 -6.65 4.10 14.22
C ALA A 309 -6.99 2.83 15.02
N ALA A 310 -8.27 2.51 15.19
CA ALA A 310 -8.70 1.32 15.93
C ALA A 310 -8.29 -0.01 15.26
N GLU A 311 -8.11 -0.01 13.93
CA GLU A 311 -7.57 -1.14 13.17
C GLU A 311 -6.04 -1.22 13.35
N PHE A 312 -5.36 -0.09 13.18
CA PHE A 312 -3.91 -0.06 13.14
C PHE A 312 -3.23 -0.09 14.50
N VAL A 313 -3.83 0.45 15.57
CA VAL A 313 -3.22 0.49 16.91
C VAL A 313 -2.96 -0.90 17.50
N ARG A 314 -3.61 -1.94 16.96
CA ARG A 314 -3.36 -3.35 17.28
C ARG A 314 -2.01 -3.86 16.77
N THR A 315 -1.44 -3.16 15.80
CA THR A 315 -0.17 -3.52 15.16
C THR A 315 0.98 -2.78 15.83
N ALA A 316 1.94 -3.52 16.39
CA ALA A 316 3.06 -2.95 17.14
C ALA A 316 3.97 -1.99 16.34
N ASN A 317 3.92 -2.01 15.00
CA ASN A 317 4.72 -1.13 14.12
C ASN A 317 3.87 -0.16 13.27
N ALA A 318 2.63 0.13 13.67
CA ALA A 318 1.68 0.92 12.89
C ALA A 318 2.16 2.34 12.55
N GLY A 319 2.88 2.99 13.47
CA GLY A 319 3.38 4.35 13.27
C GLY A 319 2.26 5.32 12.88
N PHE A 320 2.48 6.10 11.81
CA PHE A 320 1.53 7.12 11.36
C PHE A 320 0.21 6.60 10.78
N LEU A 321 0.07 5.27 10.58
CA LEU A 321 -1.23 4.71 10.22
C LEU A 321 -2.22 4.76 11.40
N ALA A 322 -1.70 4.74 12.65
CA ALA A 322 -2.51 4.79 13.86
C ALA A 322 -2.77 6.21 14.38
N GLY A 323 -1.85 7.15 14.19
CA GLY A 323 -2.02 8.54 14.62
C GLY A 323 -0.79 9.41 14.37
N ASP A 324 -0.87 10.70 14.67
CA ASP A 324 0.25 11.63 14.49
C ASP A 324 1.40 11.40 15.49
N ALA A 325 1.15 10.75 16.61
CA ALA A 325 2.19 10.15 17.41
C ALA A 325 1.82 8.69 17.74
N PHE A 326 2.83 7.82 17.76
CA PHE A 326 2.68 6.40 18.00
C PHE A 326 3.85 5.87 18.84
N ALA A 327 3.54 5.01 19.79
CA ALA A 327 4.50 4.31 20.64
C ALA A 327 4.04 2.88 20.88
N SER A 328 4.97 1.93 20.95
CA SER A 328 4.68 0.56 21.38
C SER A 328 5.82 -0.01 22.22
N GLY A 329 5.49 -1.04 23.01
CA GLY A 329 6.44 -1.69 23.91
C GLY A 329 5.77 -2.72 24.80
N TRP A 330 6.53 -3.20 25.78
CA TRP A 330 6.13 -4.29 26.66
C TRP A 330 6.21 -3.86 28.13
N LEU A 331 5.22 -4.25 28.91
CA LEU A 331 5.22 -4.16 30.36
C LEU A 331 5.48 -5.56 30.93
N GLU A 332 6.63 -5.72 31.58
CA GLU A 332 6.92 -6.88 32.42
C GLU A 332 6.04 -6.81 33.66
N ARG A 333 5.47 -7.94 34.09
CA ARG A 333 4.53 -8.02 35.23
C ARG A 333 4.88 -9.11 36.23
N LYS A 334 5.70 -10.09 35.85
CA LYS A 334 6.07 -11.24 36.65
C LYS A 334 7.20 -10.93 37.60
N ASP A 335 8.32 -10.41 37.09
CA ASP A 335 9.58 -10.38 37.85
C ASP A 335 9.85 -9.05 38.58
N GLY A 336 9.06 -8.00 38.30
CA GLY A 336 9.25 -6.72 38.98
C GLY A 336 8.49 -5.53 38.43
N LYS A 337 7.48 -5.75 37.57
CA LYS A 337 6.49 -4.72 37.18
C LYS A 337 7.16 -3.47 36.61
N TRP A 338 7.67 -3.54 35.39
CA TRP A 338 8.34 -2.40 34.74
C TRP A 338 8.08 -2.30 33.24
N LEU A 339 8.11 -1.08 32.72
CA LEU A 339 8.09 -0.82 31.29
C LEU A 339 9.47 -1.18 30.70
N GLN A 340 9.51 -2.18 29.83
CA GLN A 340 10.75 -2.60 29.18
C GLN A 340 11.24 -1.52 28.22
N SER A 341 12.44 -1.01 28.48
CA SER A 341 12.98 0.17 27.80
C SER A 341 14.15 -0.23 26.89
N PRO A 342 13.91 -0.55 25.61
CA PRO A 342 14.99 -0.82 24.67
C PRO A 342 15.75 0.45 24.33
N ASP A 343 17.02 0.32 23.92
CA ASP A 343 17.87 1.44 23.47
C ASP A 343 17.24 2.24 22.31
N LYS A 344 16.39 1.57 21.52
CA LYS A 344 15.66 2.14 20.39
C LYS A 344 14.19 1.75 20.49
N PRO A 345 13.38 2.51 21.26
CA PRO A 345 11.96 2.21 21.38
C PRO A 345 11.25 2.36 20.04
N MET A 346 10.23 1.52 19.83
CA MET A 346 9.38 1.61 18.65
C MET A 346 8.47 2.84 18.79
N ASN A 347 8.71 3.83 17.96
CA ASN A 347 7.93 5.07 17.97
C ASN A 347 7.93 5.80 16.62
N ALA A 348 6.90 6.63 16.44
CA ALA A 348 6.79 7.59 15.36
C ALA A 348 6.14 8.86 15.91
N PHE A 349 6.72 10.03 15.64
CA PHE A 349 6.19 11.31 16.14
C PHE A 349 6.20 12.35 15.02
N ARG A 350 5.11 13.11 14.90
CA ARG A 350 5.18 14.42 14.26
C ARG A 350 6.04 15.36 15.10
N ARG A 351 6.73 16.29 14.45
CA ARG A 351 7.70 17.19 15.11
C ARG A 351 7.04 18.20 16.02
N ASP A 352 5.84 18.66 15.70
CA ASP A 352 5.04 19.54 16.56
C ASP A 352 4.63 18.81 17.84
N LEU A 353 4.31 17.52 17.74
CA LEU A 353 3.88 16.69 18.87
C LEU A 353 5.02 16.21 19.77
N LEU A 354 6.19 15.89 19.21
CA LEU A 354 7.29 15.34 20.00
C LEU A 354 7.65 16.17 21.24
N PRO A 355 7.90 17.50 21.16
CA PRO A 355 8.27 18.28 22.33
C PRO A 355 7.11 18.47 23.31
N VAL A 356 5.86 18.44 22.84
CA VAL A 356 4.67 18.50 23.70
C VAL A 356 4.59 17.23 24.54
N ILE A 357 4.58 16.06 23.87
CA ILE A 357 4.48 14.76 24.52
C ILE A 357 5.69 14.48 25.43
N ALA A 358 6.90 14.89 25.04
CA ALA A 358 8.11 14.69 25.82
C ALA A 358 8.16 15.51 27.12
N ARG A 359 7.48 16.67 27.17
CA ARG A 359 7.45 17.55 28.34
C ARG A 359 6.41 17.13 29.37
N GLU A 360 5.45 16.30 28.99
CA GLU A 360 4.48 15.75 29.91
C GLU A 360 5.19 14.98 31.03
N THR A 361 4.69 15.13 32.25
CA THR A 361 5.17 14.35 33.40
C THR A 361 4.09 13.36 33.76
N VAL A 362 4.28 12.12 33.32
CA VAL A 362 3.35 11.02 33.61
C VAL A 362 4.03 10.04 34.58
N GLU A 363 3.51 9.97 35.79
CA GLU A 363 4.02 9.06 36.83
C GLU A 363 3.41 7.66 36.69
N PRO A 364 4.21 6.58 36.75
CA PRO A 364 3.70 5.22 36.66
C PRO A 364 3.00 4.82 37.97
N ARG A 365 1.87 4.12 37.85
CA ARG A 365 1.07 3.69 39.01
C ARG A 365 1.35 2.24 39.37
N GLY A 366 2.31 2.05 40.28
CA GLY A 366 2.64 0.72 40.83
C GLY A 366 3.61 -0.11 39.98
N PHE A 367 4.19 0.47 38.93
CA PHE A 367 5.23 -0.14 38.10
C PHE A 367 6.39 0.84 37.88
N ALA A 368 7.57 0.37 37.52
CA ALA A 368 8.68 1.25 37.15
C ALA A 368 8.55 1.71 35.68
N ALA A 369 8.78 2.99 35.41
CA ALA A 369 8.68 3.55 34.05
C ALA A 369 9.85 3.14 33.11
N SER A 370 10.82 2.39 33.62
CA SER A 370 11.92 1.83 32.85
C SER A 370 12.49 0.59 33.54
N GLY A 371 12.94 -0.38 32.75
CA GLY A 371 13.70 -1.53 33.24
C GLY A 371 14.25 -2.37 32.08
N PRO A 372 15.02 -3.43 32.40
CA PRO A 372 15.73 -4.23 31.41
C PRO A 372 14.76 -4.90 30.43
N PHE A 373 15.22 -5.09 29.20
CA PHE A 373 14.51 -5.85 28.19
C PHE A 373 14.68 -7.35 28.46
N ARG A 374 13.58 -8.11 28.44
CA ARG A 374 13.58 -9.58 28.56
C ARG A 374 13.24 -10.17 27.19
N LEU A 375 13.97 -11.21 26.79
CA LEU A 375 13.77 -11.96 25.53
C LEU A 375 13.01 -13.25 25.80
#